data_AF-A0A136JPT9-F1
#
_entry.id   AF-A0A136JPT9-F1
#
_cell.length_a   1.000
_cell.length_b   1.000
_cell.length_c   1.000
_cell.angle_alpha   90.00
_cell.angle_beta   90.00
_cell.angle_gamma   90.00
#
_symmetry.space_group_name_H-M   'P 1'
#
loop_
_entity.id
_entity.type
_entity.pdbx_description
1 polymer ?
#
loop_
_entity_poly.entity_id
_entity_poly.type
_entity_poly.pdbx_seq_one_letter_code
_entity_poly.pdbx_strand_id
1 'polypeptide(L)'
;MMPYDAKTIMWQFSFPLSLSEAKELSAKGAKAMKEEACRRLKWHDPIPQILAATLEADITGYPVYDRKLFDPILLQEKENITLIGDAAHPMSPFKGQGANQAILDALALARKISVTCDKNPNWRESGVRKSILNKFEEEMAKRSATKVIDSAKAAQLLHSKVVLHEGNEPRGRWLSGF
;
A
#
# COMPACT_ATOMS: atom_id res chain seq x y z
N MET A 1 -9.80 0.00 -15.99
CA MET A 1 -9.63 -1.44 -16.27
C MET A 1 -8.22 -1.64 -16.79
N MET A 2 -7.62 -2.79 -16.50
CA MET A 2 -6.25 -3.12 -16.89
C MET A 2 -6.25 -4.43 -17.68
N PRO A 3 -5.53 -4.55 -18.81
CA PRO A 3 -5.34 -5.83 -19.48
C PRO A 3 -4.71 -6.84 -18.51
N TYR A 4 -5.28 -8.04 -18.43
CA TYR A 4 -4.71 -9.14 -17.65
C TYR A 4 -4.02 -10.14 -18.60
N ASP A 5 -4.69 -10.50 -19.69
CA ASP A 5 -4.11 -11.25 -20.80
C ASP A 5 -4.70 -10.78 -22.16
N ALA A 6 -4.46 -11.53 -23.24
CA ALA A 6 -4.91 -11.19 -24.58
C ALA A 6 -6.45 -11.17 -24.77
N LYS A 7 -7.20 -11.71 -23.82
CA LYS A 7 -8.66 -11.91 -23.88
C LYS A 7 -9.39 -11.41 -22.63
N THR A 8 -8.69 -11.10 -21.55
CA THR A 8 -9.30 -10.73 -20.28
C THR A 8 -8.79 -9.37 -19.78
N ILE A 9 -9.69 -8.68 -19.08
CA ILE A 9 -9.39 -7.42 -18.41
C ILE A 9 -9.72 -7.55 -16.93
N MET A 10 -8.85 -6.97 -16.11
CA MET A 10 -9.04 -6.83 -14.69
C MET A 10 -9.64 -5.46 -14.37
N TRP A 11 -10.50 -5.43 -13.36
CA TRP A 11 -11.00 -4.21 -12.76
C TRP A 11 -10.83 -4.28 -11.26
N GLN A 12 -10.78 -3.12 -10.62
CA GLN A 12 -10.68 -3.01 -9.17
C GLN A 12 -11.68 -1.97 -8.71
N PHE A 13 -12.35 -2.27 -7.61
CA PHE A 13 -13.24 -1.36 -6.91
C PHE A 13 -12.87 -1.32 -5.44
N SER A 14 -12.81 -0.13 -4.86
CA SER A 14 -12.59 0.08 -3.44
C SER A 14 -13.60 1.08 -2.92
N PHE A 15 -14.03 0.88 -1.67
CA PHE A 15 -14.98 1.75 -0.99
C PHE A 15 -14.71 1.73 0.52
N PRO A 16 -15.03 2.83 1.22
CA PRO A 16 -14.86 2.90 2.67
C PRO A 16 -15.89 2.02 3.38
N LEU A 17 -15.43 1.34 4.42
CA LEU A 17 -16.25 0.49 5.28
C LEU A 17 -15.60 0.42 6.67
N SER A 18 -16.39 0.23 7.73
CA SER A 18 -15.79 -0.01 9.05
C SER A 18 -15.08 -1.36 9.08
N LEU A 19 -14.14 -1.52 10.01
CA LEU A 19 -13.38 -2.76 10.13
C LEU A 19 -14.29 -3.99 10.38
N SER A 20 -15.32 -3.86 11.21
CA SER A 20 -16.25 -4.98 11.50
C SER A 20 -17.00 -5.39 10.23
N GLU A 21 -17.63 -4.43 9.57
CA GLU A 21 -18.40 -4.65 8.35
C GLU A 21 -17.52 -5.21 7.22
N ALA A 22 -16.26 -4.78 7.11
CA ALA A 22 -15.32 -5.28 6.10
C ALA A 22 -14.94 -6.74 6.34
N LYS A 23 -14.69 -7.12 7.60
CA LYS A 23 -14.45 -8.53 7.96
C LYS A 23 -15.68 -9.38 7.70
N GLU A 24 -16.86 -8.89 8.08
CA GLU A 24 -18.13 -9.59 7.87
C GLU A 24 -18.43 -9.80 6.39
N LEU A 25 -18.27 -8.77 5.55
CA LEU A 25 -18.45 -8.88 4.11
C LEU A 25 -17.45 -9.86 3.49
N SER A 26 -16.17 -9.77 3.91
CA SER A 26 -15.13 -10.66 3.41
C SER A 26 -15.40 -12.13 3.74
N ALA A 27 -15.88 -12.41 4.96
CA ALA A 27 -16.25 -13.75 5.39
C ALA A 27 -17.43 -14.37 4.62
N LYS A 28 -18.31 -13.55 4.02
CA LYS A 28 -19.43 -14.03 3.19
C LYS A 28 -19.01 -14.46 1.77
N GLY A 29 -17.76 -14.22 1.38
CA GLY A 29 -17.18 -14.71 0.13
C GLY A 29 -17.58 -13.92 -1.12
N ALA A 30 -17.18 -14.45 -2.27
CA ALA A 30 -17.19 -13.76 -3.56
C ALA A 30 -18.58 -13.30 -4.02
N LYS A 31 -19.62 -14.12 -3.81
CA LYS A 31 -21.00 -13.77 -4.16
C LYS A 31 -21.48 -12.50 -3.45
N ALA A 32 -21.30 -12.44 -2.13
CA ALA A 32 -21.70 -11.27 -1.35
C ALA A 32 -20.89 -10.01 -1.74
N MET A 33 -19.60 -10.17 -2.05
CA MET A 33 -18.77 -9.07 -2.56
C MET A 33 -19.28 -8.55 -3.91
N LYS A 34 -19.65 -9.45 -4.83
CA LYS A 34 -20.20 -9.09 -6.14
C LYS A 34 -21.53 -8.34 -5.98
N GLU A 35 -22.43 -8.86 -5.14
CA GLU A 35 -23.71 -8.22 -4.83
C GLU A 35 -23.52 -6.81 -4.25
N GLU A 36 -22.58 -6.65 -3.32
CA GLU A 36 -22.27 -5.35 -2.72
C GLU A 36 -21.66 -4.37 -3.74
N ALA A 37 -20.78 -4.85 -4.63
CA ALA A 37 -20.24 -4.05 -5.72
C ALA A 37 -21.35 -3.59 -6.68
N CYS A 38 -22.23 -4.49 -7.12
CA CYS A 38 -23.39 -4.18 -7.95
C CYS A 38 -24.33 -3.15 -7.28
N ARG A 39 -24.56 -3.28 -5.98
CA ARG A 39 -25.41 -2.35 -5.21
C ARG A 39 -24.86 -0.92 -5.21
N ARG A 40 -23.52 -0.78 -5.11
CA ARG A 40 -22.83 0.52 -5.03
C ARG A 40 -22.57 1.14 -6.40
N LEU A 41 -22.22 0.33 -7.39
CA LEU A 41 -21.78 0.77 -8.71
C LEU A 41 -22.95 0.91 -9.69
N LYS A 42 -23.94 1.74 -9.33
CA LYS A 42 -24.98 2.22 -10.25
C LYS A 42 -24.47 3.36 -11.13
N TRP A 43 -23.26 3.19 -11.67
CA TRP A 43 -22.61 4.15 -12.53
C TRP A 43 -23.07 3.98 -13.98
N HIS A 44 -22.61 4.87 -14.84
CA HIS A 44 -22.92 4.85 -16.26
C HIS A 44 -22.49 3.54 -16.93
N ASP A 45 -23.09 3.26 -18.09
CA ASP A 45 -22.69 2.15 -18.95
C ASP A 45 -21.22 2.30 -19.42
N PRO A 46 -20.42 1.22 -19.52
CA PRO A 46 -20.80 -0.18 -19.36
C PRO A 46 -20.47 -0.79 -17.96
N ILE A 47 -20.33 0.02 -16.90
CA ILE A 47 -19.87 -0.48 -15.59
C ILE A 47 -20.81 -1.55 -14.99
N PRO A 48 -22.15 -1.35 -14.96
CA PRO A 48 -23.07 -2.40 -14.48
C PRO A 48 -22.97 -3.71 -15.27
N GLN A 49 -22.77 -3.64 -16.59
CA GLN A 49 -22.66 -4.78 -17.50
C GLN A 49 -21.39 -5.58 -17.21
N ILE A 50 -20.27 -4.90 -16.97
CA ILE A 50 -19.00 -5.52 -16.57
C ILE A 50 -19.17 -6.32 -15.27
N LEU A 51 -19.79 -5.71 -14.26
CA LEU A 51 -20.03 -6.37 -12.97
C LEU A 51 -20.92 -7.59 -13.13
N ALA A 52 -22.02 -7.46 -13.89
CA ALA A 52 -22.93 -8.57 -14.16
C ALA A 52 -22.21 -9.74 -14.85
N ALA A 53 -21.39 -9.45 -15.87
CA ALA A 53 -20.68 -10.43 -16.67
C ALA A 53 -19.49 -11.10 -15.96
N THR A 54 -18.92 -10.48 -14.92
CA THR A 54 -17.79 -11.06 -14.17
C THR A 54 -18.25 -12.29 -13.39
N LEU A 55 -17.62 -13.45 -13.59
CA LEU A 55 -18.01 -14.67 -12.88
C LEU A 55 -17.70 -14.56 -11.39
N GLU A 56 -18.51 -15.17 -10.52
CA GLU A 56 -18.26 -15.15 -9.07
C GLU A 56 -16.91 -15.77 -8.71
N ALA A 57 -16.47 -16.78 -9.46
CA ALA A 57 -15.16 -17.41 -9.28
C ALA A 57 -13.97 -16.45 -9.54
N ASP A 58 -14.20 -15.38 -10.30
CA ASP A 58 -13.18 -14.38 -10.65
C ASP A 58 -13.24 -13.15 -9.72
N ILE A 59 -14.15 -13.13 -8.75
CA ILE A 59 -14.27 -12.05 -7.75
C ILE A 59 -13.46 -12.40 -6.51
N THR A 60 -12.49 -11.55 -6.19
CA THR A 60 -11.75 -11.58 -4.93
C THR A 60 -11.78 -10.21 -4.27
N GLY A 61 -11.69 -10.20 -2.94
CA GLY A 61 -11.74 -8.96 -2.18
C GLY A 61 -11.33 -9.18 -0.73
N TYR A 62 -10.68 -8.19 -0.17
CA TYR A 62 -10.20 -8.20 1.20
C TYR A 62 -10.23 -6.77 1.76
N PRO A 63 -10.40 -6.62 3.08
CA PRO A 63 -10.25 -5.32 3.70
C PRO A 63 -8.83 -4.80 3.48
N VAL A 64 -8.71 -3.54 3.07
CA VAL A 64 -7.41 -2.87 2.97
C VAL A 64 -7.09 -2.26 4.32
N TYR A 65 -5.90 -2.57 4.83
CA TYR A 65 -5.41 -2.10 6.11
C TYR A 65 -4.26 -1.13 5.93
N ASP A 66 -4.31 -0.02 6.65
CA ASP A 66 -3.13 0.82 6.88
C ASP A 66 -2.62 0.57 8.31
N ARG A 67 -1.31 0.75 8.51
CA ARG A 67 -0.67 0.65 9.82
C ARG A 67 -0.05 1.99 10.21
N LYS A 68 0.15 2.19 11.52
CA LYS A 68 0.99 3.29 12.02
C LYS A 68 2.39 3.18 11.40
N LEU A 69 3.04 4.34 11.26
CA LEU A 69 4.41 4.42 10.77
C LEU A 69 5.34 3.52 11.58
N PHE A 70 6.31 2.95 10.88
CA PHE A 70 7.36 2.15 11.49
C PHE A 70 8.19 2.99 12.44
N ASP A 71 8.41 2.48 13.65
CA ASP A 71 9.33 3.05 14.62
C ASP A 71 10.55 2.12 14.77
N PRO A 72 11.75 2.56 14.34
CA PRO A 72 12.99 1.79 14.50
C PRO A 72 13.27 1.37 15.95
N ILE A 73 12.68 2.03 16.95
CA ILE A 73 12.84 1.66 18.36
C ILE A 73 12.38 0.22 18.62
N LEU A 74 11.40 -0.27 17.85
CA LEU A 74 10.83 -1.61 17.98
C LEU A 74 11.83 -2.73 17.69
N LEU A 75 12.95 -2.42 17.03
CA LEU A 75 13.97 -3.39 16.65
C LEU A 75 15.29 -3.22 17.42
N GLN A 76 15.38 -2.27 18.36
CA GLN A 76 16.65 -1.98 19.06
C GLN A 76 17.18 -3.18 19.84
N GLU A 77 16.29 -4.01 20.40
CA GLU A 77 16.66 -5.23 21.12
C GLU A 77 16.94 -6.44 20.20
N LYS A 78 16.88 -6.28 18.87
CA LYS A 78 17.05 -7.37 17.89
C LYS A 78 18.37 -7.26 17.15
N GLU A 79 19.38 -7.99 17.60
CA GLU A 79 20.77 -7.82 17.14
C GLU A 79 20.97 -7.89 15.61
N ASN A 80 20.44 -8.93 14.94
CA ASN A 80 20.77 -9.23 13.54
C ASN A 80 19.52 -9.32 12.65
N ILE A 81 18.43 -8.67 13.04
CA ILE A 81 17.12 -8.74 12.35
C ILE A 81 16.71 -7.32 11.97
N THR A 82 16.21 -7.14 10.75
CA THR A 82 15.56 -5.90 10.31
C THR A 82 14.32 -6.22 9.46
N LEU A 83 13.48 -5.21 9.21
CA LEU A 83 12.27 -5.32 8.38
C LEU A 83 12.41 -4.43 7.14
N ILE A 84 11.85 -4.88 6.02
CA ILE A 84 11.81 -4.13 4.75
C ILE A 84 10.44 -4.32 4.07
N GLY A 85 10.11 -3.46 3.09
CA GLY A 85 8.85 -3.55 2.36
C GLY A 85 7.62 -3.45 3.27
N ASP A 86 6.55 -4.17 2.93
CA ASP A 86 5.28 -4.14 3.67
C ASP A 86 5.41 -4.60 5.13
N ALA A 87 6.45 -5.37 5.48
CA ALA A 87 6.71 -5.74 6.88
C ALA A 87 7.10 -4.52 7.73
N ALA A 88 7.81 -3.55 7.13
CA ALA A 88 8.18 -2.31 7.77
C ALA A 88 7.11 -1.23 7.54
N HIS A 89 6.74 -0.96 6.30
CA HIS A 89 5.94 0.19 5.91
C HIS A 89 4.79 -0.20 4.98
N PRO A 90 3.77 -0.94 5.47
CA PRO A 90 2.60 -1.26 4.66
C PRO A 90 1.85 0.02 4.29
N MET A 91 1.42 0.11 3.02
CA MET A 91 0.73 1.27 2.48
C MET A 91 -0.51 0.84 1.73
N SER A 92 -1.59 1.61 1.87
CA SER A 92 -2.74 1.48 0.98
C SER A 92 -2.33 1.63 -0.50
N PRO A 93 -2.99 0.92 -1.44
CA PRO A 93 -2.49 0.78 -2.81
C PRO A 93 -2.74 2.01 -3.71
N PHE A 94 -3.08 3.18 -3.16
CA PHE A 94 -3.55 4.34 -3.94
C PHE A 94 -2.44 5.20 -4.57
N LYS A 95 -1.18 4.94 -4.24
CA LYS A 95 -0.01 5.58 -4.87
C LYS A 95 0.89 4.62 -5.67
N GLY A 96 0.64 3.31 -5.60
CA GLY A 96 1.45 2.30 -6.29
C GLY A 96 2.93 2.30 -5.90
N GLN A 97 3.26 2.64 -4.65
CA GLN A 97 4.66 2.79 -4.20
C GLN A 97 5.20 1.63 -3.38
N GLY A 98 4.37 0.72 -2.84
CA GLY A 98 4.80 -0.33 -1.91
C GLY A 98 5.96 -1.18 -2.44
N ALA A 99 5.76 -1.82 -3.61
CA ALA A 99 6.79 -2.65 -4.24
C ALA A 99 8.07 -1.86 -4.57
N ASN A 100 7.94 -0.62 -5.08
CA ASN A 100 9.09 0.25 -5.37
C ASN A 100 9.87 0.58 -4.10
N GLN A 101 9.19 0.84 -2.97
CA GLN A 101 9.85 1.08 -1.70
C GLN A 101 10.59 -0.16 -1.21
N ALA A 102 9.99 -1.35 -1.31
CA ALA A 102 10.60 -2.62 -0.93
C ALA A 102 11.88 -2.93 -1.73
N ILE A 103 11.87 -2.69 -3.05
CA ILE A 103 13.05 -2.86 -3.91
C ILE A 103 14.16 -1.88 -3.50
N LEU A 104 13.81 -0.63 -3.23
CA LEU A 104 14.77 0.37 -2.75
C LEU A 104 15.34 0.03 -1.37
N ASP A 105 14.56 -0.57 -0.48
CA ASP A 105 15.05 -1.07 0.81
C ASP A 105 16.09 -2.16 0.62
N ALA A 106 15.77 -3.17 -0.22
CA ALA A 106 16.68 -4.28 -0.50
C ALA A 106 18.01 -3.77 -1.07
N LEU A 107 17.96 -2.84 -2.02
CA LEU A 107 19.16 -2.23 -2.60
C LEU A 107 19.95 -1.41 -1.56
N ALA A 108 19.28 -0.60 -0.74
CA ALA A 108 19.92 0.22 0.27
C ALA A 108 20.59 -0.62 1.35
N LEU A 109 19.91 -1.68 1.81
CA LEU A 109 20.45 -2.62 2.79
C LEU A 109 21.67 -3.36 2.24
N ALA A 110 21.55 -3.95 1.04
CA ALA A 110 22.65 -4.68 0.41
C ALA A 110 23.90 -3.79 0.20
N ARG A 111 23.70 -2.55 -0.25
CA ARG A 111 24.79 -1.57 -0.41
C ARG A 111 25.44 -1.20 0.92
N LYS A 112 24.65 -0.94 1.96
CA LYS A 112 25.21 -0.61 3.29
C LYS A 112 26.00 -1.79 3.87
N ILE A 113 25.50 -3.01 3.71
CA ILE A 113 26.24 -4.22 4.13
C ILE A 113 27.57 -4.30 3.39
N SER A 114 27.57 -4.27 2.06
CA SER A 114 28.81 -4.36 1.26
C SER A 114 29.81 -3.27 1.64
N VAL A 115 29.40 -1.99 1.60
CA VAL A 115 30.31 -0.87 1.86
C VAL A 115 30.87 -0.88 3.29
N THR A 116 30.05 -1.19 4.29
CA THR A 116 30.52 -1.22 5.69
C THR A 116 31.45 -2.40 5.93
N CYS A 117 31.12 -3.59 5.41
CA CYS A 117 31.95 -4.77 5.55
C CYS A 117 33.31 -4.61 4.85
N ASP A 118 33.35 -3.95 3.69
CA ASP A 118 34.59 -3.71 2.94
C ASP A 118 35.47 -2.65 3.61
N LYS A 119 34.88 -1.58 4.15
CA LYS A 119 35.64 -0.43 4.69
C LYS A 119 35.98 -0.52 6.17
N ASN A 120 35.24 -1.31 6.94
CA ASN A 120 35.44 -1.45 8.38
C ASN A 120 35.53 -2.93 8.76
N PRO A 121 36.71 -3.56 8.71
CA PRO A 121 36.86 -4.99 9.02
C PRO A 121 36.41 -5.34 10.46
N ASN A 122 36.40 -4.37 11.37
CA ASN A 122 36.00 -4.55 12.77
C ASN A 122 34.48 -4.40 12.99
N TRP A 123 33.67 -4.36 11.92
CA TRP A 123 32.21 -4.30 12.03
C TRP A 123 31.64 -5.44 12.89
N ARG A 124 32.30 -6.61 12.91
CA ARG A 124 31.90 -7.77 13.71
C ARG A 124 32.00 -7.51 15.21
N GLU A 125 32.99 -6.74 15.66
CA GLU A 125 33.16 -6.38 17.07
C GLU A 125 32.08 -5.39 17.54
N SER A 126 31.70 -4.46 16.66
CA SER A 126 30.64 -3.48 16.92
C SER A 126 29.22 -4.06 16.76
N GLY A 127 29.08 -5.17 16.04
CA GLY A 127 27.82 -5.80 15.70
C GLY A 127 27.10 -5.15 14.50
N VAL A 128 26.35 -5.97 13.74
CA VAL A 128 25.64 -5.57 12.52
C VAL A 128 24.64 -4.43 12.79
N ARG A 129 23.95 -4.45 13.94
CA ARG A 129 22.99 -3.40 14.28
C ARG A 129 23.62 -2.02 14.38
N LYS A 130 24.66 -1.90 15.20
CA LYS A 130 25.35 -0.62 15.42
C LYS A 130 26.05 -0.14 14.15
N SER A 131 26.66 -1.06 13.40
CA SER A 131 27.43 -0.71 12.20
C SER A 131 26.57 -0.45 10.97
N ILE A 132 25.38 -1.06 10.86
CA ILE A 132 24.60 -1.11 9.62
C ILE A 132 23.11 -0.81 9.87
N LEU A 133 22.42 -1.64 10.68
CA LEU A 133 20.95 -1.67 10.70
C LEU A 133 20.34 -0.38 11.26
N ASN A 134 20.89 0.19 12.34
CA ASN A 134 20.30 1.39 12.95
C ASN A 134 20.22 2.55 11.93
N LYS A 135 21.30 2.79 11.20
CA LYS A 135 21.33 3.84 10.17
C LYS A 135 20.45 3.49 8.97
N PHE A 136 20.39 2.22 8.59
CA PHE A 136 19.50 1.76 7.52
C PHE A 136 18.03 2.00 7.88
N GLU A 137 17.61 1.59 9.08
CA GLU A 137 16.22 1.67 9.55
C GLU A 137 15.75 3.11 9.70
N GLU A 138 16.61 4.01 10.21
CA GLU A 138 16.31 5.44 10.31
C GLU A 138 16.07 6.07 8.92
N GLU A 139 16.98 5.82 7.97
CA GLU A 139 16.85 6.34 6.60
C GLU A 139 15.63 5.74 5.88
N MET A 140 15.39 4.44 6.03
CA MET A 140 14.22 3.75 5.49
C MET A 140 12.93 4.34 6.05
N ALA A 141 12.81 4.47 7.38
CA ALA A 141 11.61 4.96 8.05
C ALA A 141 11.28 6.39 7.60
N LYS A 142 12.30 7.26 7.56
CA LYS A 142 12.14 8.65 7.10
C LYS A 142 11.65 8.72 5.66
N ARG A 143 12.23 7.91 4.77
CA ARG A 143 11.89 7.87 3.35
C ARG A 143 10.48 7.36 3.11
N SER A 144 10.12 6.22 3.71
CA SER A 144 8.85 5.54 3.46
C SER A 144 7.67 6.25 4.13
N ALA A 145 7.87 6.96 5.25
CA ALA A 145 6.82 7.65 5.99
C ALA A 145 5.97 8.60 5.12
N THR A 146 6.62 9.41 4.28
CA THR A 146 5.90 10.34 3.38
C THR A 146 4.99 9.57 2.41
N LYS A 147 5.42 8.40 1.92
CA LYS A 147 4.67 7.58 0.99
C LYS A 147 3.47 6.90 1.66
N VAL A 148 3.63 6.42 2.89
CA VAL A 148 2.53 5.87 3.69
C VAL A 148 1.45 6.94 3.89
N ILE A 149 1.86 8.13 4.36
CA ILE A 149 0.95 9.24 4.65
C ILE A 149 0.23 9.70 3.38
N ASP A 150 0.96 9.91 2.28
CA ASP A 150 0.39 10.38 1.03
C ASP A 150 -0.56 9.36 0.39
N SER A 151 -0.31 8.06 0.60
CA SER A 151 -1.20 7.00 0.12
C SER A 151 -2.51 6.99 0.90
N ALA A 152 -2.45 7.11 2.23
CA ALA A 152 -3.64 7.22 3.08
C ALA A 152 -4.48 8.47 2.73
N LYS A 153 -3.82 9.61 2.49
CA LYS A 153 -4.49 10.84 2.02
C LYS A 153 -5.14 10.63 0.64
N ALA A 154 -4.45 9.94 -0.27
CA ALA A 154 -5.01 9.63 -1.59
C ALA A 154 -6.25 8.73 -1.49
N ALA A 155 -6.24 7.74 -0.60
CA ALA A 155 -7.42 6.92 -0.32
C ALA A 155 -8.62 7.79 0.08
N GLN A 156 -8.44 8.64 1.09
CA GLN A 156 -9.48 9.55 1.57
C GLN A 156 -10.00 10.48 0.47
N LEU A 157 -9.10 11.03 -0.34
CA LEU A 157 -9.46 11.90 -1.47
C LEU A 157 -10.28 11.15 -2.51
N LEU A 158 -9.80 9.99 -2.97
CA LEU A 158 -10.43 9.19 -4.03
C LEU A 158 -11.81 8.64 -3.63
N HIS A 159 -12.08 8.53 -2.32
CA HIS A 159 -13.40 8.14 -1.80
C HIS A 159 -14.28 9.32 -1.36
N SER A 160 -13.85 10.56 -1.59
CA SER A 160 -14.65 11.76 -1.26
C SER A 160 -15.58 12.18 -2.41
N LYS A 161 -16.59 13.00 -2.12
CA LYS A 161 -17.46 13.57 -3.17
C LYS A 161 -16.73 14.56 -4.09
N VAL A 162 -15.58 15.10 -3.65
CA VAL A 162 -14.81 16.10 -4.41
C VAL A 162 -14.32 15.53 -5.73
N VAL A 163 -14.02 14.23 -5.80
CA VAL A 163 -13.57 13.60 -7.06
C VAL A 163 -14.69 13.39 -8.08
N LEU A 164 -15.94 13.68 -7.73
CA LEU A 164 -17.06 13.67 -8.67
C LEU A 164 -17.34 15.06 -9.27
N HIS A 165 -16.68 16.11 -8.79
CA HIS A 165 -16.84 17.44 -9.37
C HIS A 165 -16.31 17.45 -10.81
N GLU A 166 -17.11 17.94 -11.73
CA GLU A 166 -16.72 18.14 -13.12
C GLU A 166 -15.85 19.39 -13.23
N GLY A 167 -14.69 19.26 -13.86
CA GLY A 167 -13.76 20.37 -14.02
C GLY A 167 -12.53 19.91 -14.80
N ASN A 168 -11.93 20.84 -15.54
CA ASN A 168 -10.75 20.57 -16.37
C ASN A 168 -9.48 21.06 -15.66
N GLU A 169 -9.23 20.53 -14.47
CA GLU A 169 -8.08 20.92 -13.64
C GLU A 169 -7.56 19.75 -12.78
N PRO A 170 -6.33 19.85 -12.23
CA PRO A 170 -5.80 18.84 -11.33
C PRO A 170 -6.69 18.69 -10.08
N ARG A 171 -7.23 17.48 -9.88
CA ARG A 171 -8.05 17.17 -8.69
C ARG A 171 -7.23 17.37 -7.41
N GLY A 172 -7.79 18.11 -6.46
CA GLY A 172 -7.15 18.44 -5.18
C GLY A 172 -6.59 19.86 -5.07
N ARG A 173 -6.66 20.68 -6.13
CA ARG A 173 -6.26 22.10 -6.11
C ARG A 173 -7.00 22.94 -5.05
N TRP A 174 -8.25 22.59 -4.74
CA TRP A 174 -9.07 23.26 -3.72
C TRP A 174 -8.83 22.76 -2.29
N LEU A 175 -8.04 21.69 -2.11
CA LEU A 175 -7.72 21.14 -0.79
C LEU A 175 -6.49 21.80 -0.15
N SER A 176 -5.72 22.57 -0.92
CA SER A 176 -4.72 23.51 -0.42
C SER A 176 -5.40 24.81 0.01
N GLY A 177 -6.18 24.72 1.08
CA GLY A 177 -6.76 25.84 1.82
C GLY A 177 -6.40 25.72 3.30
N PHE A 178 -5.11 25.74 3.60
CA PHE A 178 -4.51 26.00 4.91
C PHE A 178 -3.22 26.78 4.69
#